data_AF-A0A1E7ESI0-F1
#
_entry.id   AF-A0A1E7ESI0-F1
#
_cell.length_a   1.000
_cell.length_b   1.000
_cell.length_c   1.000
_cell.angle_alpha   90.00
_cell.angle_beta   90.00
_cell.angle_gamma   90.00
#
_symmetry.space_group_name_H-M   'P 1'
#
loop_
_entity.id
_entity.type
_entity.pdbx_description
1 polymer ?
#
loop_
_entity_poly.entity_id
_entity_poly.type
_entity_poly.pdbx_seq_one_letter_code
_entity_poly.pdbx_strand_id
1 'polypeptide(L)'
;MMNNILLRHCHRHLQTRIRYSAGARISTKTTATTALTTTSTTTATTTFRSFSSNNDNNKPKKLSEDEIKASLRLLSYQGTPFPWAAVKDRSAISKTFHFTDFNQAWSFMSRIALLAEKMDHHPEWLNVYNRVEVTLTTHDCDGVSTKDVNMARAMETYASDLMPEGSKSNFTPTNSNTV
;
A
#
# COMPACT_ATOMS: atom_id res chain seq x y z
N MET A 1 -34.08 45.01 36.99
CA MET A 1 -33.23 43.81 36.92
C MET A 1 -32.53 43.83 35.56
N MET A 2 -31.25 44.20 35.57
CA MET A 2 -30.39 44.25 34.39
C MET A 2 -29.72 42.88 34.17
N ASN A 3 -29.31 42.64 32.92
CA ASN A 3 -28.18 41.82 32.45
C ASN A 3 -28.49 40.52 31.69
N ASN A 4 -28.04 40.58 30.42
CA ASN A 4 -27.21 39.61 29.71
C ASN A 4 -27.87 38.55 28.81
N ILE A 5 -27.33 38.20 27.64
CA ILE A 5 -26.32 38.79 26.73
C ILE A 5 -26.52 38.00 25.42
N LEU A 6 -26.40 38.69 24.28
CA LEU A 6 -26.26 38.09 22.95
C LEU A 6 -25.06 37.13 22.89
N LEU A 7 -25.14 36.04 22.14
CA LEU A 7 -24.06 35.73 21.21
C LEU A 7 -24.60 34.94 20.00
N ARG A 8 -24.67 35.64 18.87
CA ARG A 8 -24.99 35.11 17.55
C ARG A 8 -23.79 34.32 17.03
N HIS A 9 -24.05 33.12 16.52
CA HIS A 9 -23.09 32.31 15.78
C HIS A 9 -22.57 33.08 14.55
N CYS A 10 -21.28 33.40 14.56
CA CYS A 10 -20.56 33.90 13.39
C CYS A 10 -20.03 32.69 12.59
N HIS A 11 -20.68 32.40 11.47
CA HIS A 11 -20.28 31.38 10.49
C HIS A 11 -19.08 31.90 9.68
N ARG A 12 -17.87 31.46 10.02
CA ARG A 12 -16.65 31.79 9.26
C ARG A 12 -16.43 30.73 8.19
N HIS A 13 -16.92 31.01 6.97
CA HIS A 13 -16.51 30.32 5.75
C HIS A 13 -15.01 30.57 5.48
N LEU A 14 -14.20 29.52 5.60
CA LEU A 14 -12.85 29.47 5.02
C LEU A 14 -12.98 29.00 3.57
N GLN A 15 -12.95 29.93 2.62
CA GLN A 15 -12.75 29.61 1.21
C GLN A 15 -11.25 29.38 0.95
N THR A 16 -10.87 28.14 0.71
CA THR A 16 -9.56 27.75 0.17
C THR A 16 -9.51 28.09 -1.33
N ARG A 17 -8.84 29.19 -1.67
CA ARG A 17 -8.51 29.53 -3.06
C ARG A 17 -7.31 28.69 -3.53
N ILE A 18 -7.58 27.64 -4.29
CA ILE A 18 -6.57 26.96 -5.11
C ILE A 18 -6.36 27.79 -6.38
N ARG A 19 -5.17 28.37 -6.56
CA ARG A 19 -4.75 28.96 -7.83
C ARG A 19 -3.87 27.93 -8.56
N TYR A 20 -4.40 27.34 -9.63
CA TYR A 20 -3.59 26.72 -10.67
C TYR A 20 -3.22 27.79 -11.69
N SER A 21 -1.92 28.05 -11.89
CA SER A 21 -1.43 28.79 -13.05
C SER A 21 -0.52 27.89 -13.89
N ALA A 22 -1.00 27.60 -15.09
CA ALA A 22 -0.27 26.97 -16.17
C ALA A 22 0.95 27.82 -16.58
N GLY A 23 2.04 27.15 -16.93
CA GLY A 23 3.26 27.80 -17.42
C GLY A 23 4.19 26.79 -18.07
N ALA A 24 3.90 26.46 -19.33
CA ALA A 24 4.77 25.72 -20.22
C ALA A 24 6.09 26.48 -20.46
N ARG A 25 7.20 25.75 -20.59
CA ARG A 25 8.24 26.01 -21.61
C ARG A 25 9.24 24.85 -21.72
N ILE A 26 9.17 24.22 -22.89
CA ILE A 26 10.18 23.32 -23.45
C ILE A 26 11.41 24.18 -23.83
N SER A 27 12.60 23.73 -23.50
CA SER A 27 13.85 24.27 -24.05
C SER A 27 14.82 23.12 -24.31
N THR A 28 14.85 22.67 -25.56
CA THR A 28 15.84 21.76 -26.10
C THR A 28 17.12 22.53 -26.41
N LYS A 29 18.25 22.15 -25.82
CA LYS A 29 19.57 22.56 -26.31
C LYS A 29 20.31 21.35 -26.86
N THR A 30 20.29 21.30 -28.18
CA THR A 30 21.16 20.52 -29.07
C THR A 30 22.56 21.10 -29.05
N THR A 31 23.56 20.29 -28.71
CA THR A 31 24.94 20.45 -29.21
C THR A 31 25.56 19.08 -29.36
N ALA A 32 25.56 18.55 -30.59
CA ALA A 32 26.36 17.41 -30.98
C ALA A 32 27.57 17.94 -31.75
N THR A 33 28.77 17.66 -31.24
CA THR A 33 30.04 17.96 -31.92
C THR A 33 30.70 16.64 -32.34
N THR A 34 30.97 16.57 -33.63
CA THR A 34 31.60 15.49 -34.40
C THR A 34 33.06 15.26 -34.00
N ALA A 35 33.47 14.00 -33.92
CA ALA A 35 34.82 13.56 -34.31
C ALA A 35 34.78 12.10 -34.78
N LEU A 36 35.14 11.90 -36.05
CA LEU A 36 35.36 10.61 -36.69
C LEU A 36 36.77 10.12 -36.37
N THR A 37 36.89 8.85 -35.94
CA THR A 37 38.13 8.09 -36.09
C THR A 37 37.79 6.66 -36.51
N THR A 38 38.32 6.30 -37.68
CA THR A 38 38.29 5.02 -38.37
C THR A 38 39.17 4.00 -37.65
N THR A 39 38.70 2.78 -37.37
CA THR A 39 39.50 1.55 -37.63
C THR A 39 38.73 0.24 -37.44
N SER A 40 38.89 -0.63 -38.45
CA SER A 40 39.05 -2.10 -38.36
C SER A 40 37.84 -2.99 -38.07
N THR A 41 37.37 -3.60 -39.16
CA THR A 41 36.57 -4.82 -39.26
C THR A 41 37.31 -6.04 -38.67
N THR A 42 36.69 -6.74 -37.73
CA THR A 42 37.04 -8.13 -37.43
C THR A 42 35.76 -8.94 -37.25
N THR A 43 35.54 -9.86 -38.19
CA THR A 43 34.45 -10.83 -38.17
C THR A 43 34.68 -11.83 -37.03
N ALA A 44 33.82 -11.83 -36.02
CA ALA A 44 33.78 -12.89 -35.01
C ALA A 44 32.50 -13.69 -35.18
N THR A 45 32.64 -14.95 -35.60
CA THR A 45 31.57 -15.95 -35.63
C THR A 45 31.12 -16.26 -34.20
N THR A 46 30.13 -15.51 -33.71
CA THR A 46 29.53 -15.75 -32.40
C THR A 46 28.58 -16.93 -32.49
N THR A 47 29.04 -18.08 -32.00
CA THR A 47 28.16 -19.21 -31.66
C THR A 47 27.21 -18.74 -30.54
N PHE A 48 25.93 -18.52 -30.88
CA PHE A 48 24.88 -18.29 -29.90
C PHE A 48 24.68 -19.60 -29.11
N ARG A 49 25.34 -19.73 -27.96
CA ARG A 49 24.90 -20.67 -26.93
C ARG A 49 23.60 -20.12 -26.37
N SER A 50 22.52 -20.87 -26.52
CA SER A 50 21.27 -20.67 -25.81
C SER A 50 21.57 -20.58 -24.30
N PHE A 51 21.46 -19.37 -23.74
CA PHE A 51 21.41 -19.18 -22.30
C PHE A 51 20.05 -19.70 -21.82
N SER A 52 20.03 -20.90 -21.27
CA SER A 52 18.93 -21.32 -20.40
C SER A 52 19.02 -20.45 -19.15
N SER A 53 18.15 -19.45 -19.03
CA SER A 53 18.04 -18.64 -17.82
C SER A 53 17.42 -19.50 -16.72
N ASN A 54 18.26 -20.14 -15.91
CA ASN A 54 17.83 -20.60 -14.59
C ASN A 54 17.74 -19.36 -13.71
N ASN A 55 16.55 -18.74 -13.68
CA ASN A 55 16.22 -17.66 -12.74
C ASN A 55 15.30 -18.17 -11.63
N ASP A 56 15.77 -19.18 -10.92
CA ASP A 56 15.06 -19.77 -9.77
C ASP A 56 15.15 -18.82 -8.54
N ASN A 57 15.97 -17.76 -8.65
CA ASN A 57 16.31 -16.82 -7.57
C ASN A 57 15.35 -15.64 -7.41
N ASN A 58 14.35 -15.49 -8.30
CA ASN A 58 13.35 -14.42 -8.18
C ASN A 58 12.05 -14.86 -7.47
N LYS A 59 12.01 -16.10 -6.98
CA LYS A 59 10.83 -16.64 -6.31
C LYS A 59 10.74 -16.09 -4.88
N PRO A 60 9.63 -15.46 -4.48
CA PRO A 60 9.48 -14.94 -3.12
C PRO A 60 9.62 -16.07 -2.08
N LYS A 61 10.29 -15.80 -0.97
CA LYS A 61 10.44 -16.77 0.13
C LYS A 61 9.12 -16.93 0.88
N LYS A 62 8.67 -18.17 1.05
CA LYS A 62 7.56 -18.52 1.95
C LYS A 62 8.00 -18.34 3.41
N LEU A 63 7.17 -17.67 4.20
CA LEU A 63 7.39 -17.47 5.63
C LEU A 63 7.05 -18.74 6.42
N SER A 64 7.76 -18.96 7.53
CA SER A 64 7.44 -19.99 8.51
C SER A 64 6.19 -19.61 9.31
N GLU A 65 5.57 -20.59 9.96
CA GLU A 65 4.42 -20.32 10.84
C GLU A 65 4.76 -19.31 11.95
N ASP A 66 5.97 -19.36 12.50
CA ASP A 66 6.40 -18.46 13.56
C ASP A 66 6.63 -17.04 13.03
N GLU A 67 7.19 -16.90 11.82
CA GLU A 67 7.31 -15.60 11.13
C GLU A 67 5.93 -15.01 10.83
N ILE A 68 4.96 -15.83 10.41
CA ILE A 68 3.57 -15.42 10.19
C ILE A 68 2.93 -14.97 11.51
N LYS A 69 3.01 -15.77 12.57
CA LYS A 69 2.46 -15.43 13.90
C LYS A 69 3.05 -14.14 14.45
N ALA A 70 4.37 -13.96 14.32
CA ALA A 70 5.05 -12.73 14.73
C ALA A 70 4.54 -11.52 13.94
N SER A 71 4.38 -11.67 12.62
CA SER A 71 3.85 -10.61 11.75
C SER A 71 2.40 -10.25 12.09
N LEU A 72 1.54 -11.24 12.32
CA LEU A 72 0.13 -11.03 12.71
C LEU A 72 0.00 -10.31 14.06
N ARG A 73 0.88 -10.60 15.01
CA ARG A 73 0.92 -9.88 16.30
C ARG A 73 1.19 -8.40 16.12
N LEU A 74 2.09 -8.03 15.21
CA LEU A 74 2.39 -6.62 14.91
C LEU A 74 1.24 -5.91 14.21
N LEU A 75 0.51 -6.59 13.33
CA LEU A 75 -0.67 -6.05 12.67
C LEU A 75 -1.85 -5.87 13.65
N SER A 76 -1.99 -6.78 14.61
CA SER A 76 -3.08 -6.75 15.60
C SER A 76 -2.94 -5.63 16.65
N TYR A 77 -1.73 -5.10 16.83
CA TYR A 77 -1.44 -4.06 17.83
C TYR A 77 -2.09 -2.70 17.55
N GLN A 78 -2.59 -2.47 16.32
CA GLN A 78 -3.20 -1.20 15.93
C GLN A 78 -4.67 -1.05 16.40
N GLY A 79 -5.11 -1.96 17.28
CA GLY A 79 -6.43 -2.06 17.91
C GLY A 79 -7.61 -1.84 16.96
N THR A 80 -7.54 -2.55 15.85
CA THR A 80 -8.71 -2.82 15.03
C THR A 80 -9.54 -3.94 15.68
N PRO A 81 -10.88 -3.83 15.68
CA PRO A 81 -11.75 -4.83 16.33
C PRO A 81 -11.70 -6.21 15.68
N PHE A 82 -11.24 -6.29 14.44
CA PHE A 82 -11.10 -7.52 13.67
C PHE A 82 -9.65 -7.66 13.19
N PRO A 83 -8.79 -8.44 13.90
CA PRO A 83 -7.38 -8.57 13.54
C PRO A 83 -7.21 -9.47 12.30
N TRP A 84 -6.03 -9.39 11.69
CA TRP A 84 -5.60 -10.38 10.71
C TRP A 84 -5.42 -11.75 11.36
N ALA A 85 -5.81 -12.81 10.67
CA ALA A 85 -5.68 -14.18 11.14
C ALA A 85 -5.17 -15.11 10.02
N ALA A 86 -4.52 -16.21 10.39
CA ALA A 86 -4.20 -17.28 9.44
C ALA A 86 -5.50 -18.02 9.04
N VAL A 87 -5.62 -18.35 7.75
CA VAL A 87 -6.74 -19.13 7.22
C VAL A 87 -6.55 -20.60 7.59
N LYS A 88 -7.60 -21.25 8.10
CA LYS A 88 -7.55 -22.69 8.41
C LYS A 88 -7.32 -23.49 7.12
N ASP A 89 -6.42 -24.46 7.15
CA ASP A 89 -6.12 -25.39 6.06
C ASP A 89 -5.62 -24.72 4.76
N ARG A 90 -5.20 -23.45 4.83
CA ARG A 90 -4.65 -22.70 3.69
C ARG A 90 -3.48 -21.82 4.14
N SER A 91 -2.40 -21.80 3.37
CA SER A 91 -1.25 -20.91 3.64
C SER A 91 -1.57 -19.48 3.19
N ALA A 92 -2.46 -18.82 3.92
CA ALA A 92 -2.94 -17.48 3.64
C ALA A 92 -3.27 -16.76 4.95
N ILE A 93 -3.34 -15.43 4.88
CA ILE A 93 -3.87 -14.58 5.96
C ILE A 93 -5.12 -13.88 5.49
N SER A 94 -6.07 -13.64 6.39
CA SER A 94 -7.33 -12.98 6.06
C SER A 94 -7.75 -11.97 7.11
N LYS A 95 -8.49 -10.95 6.68
CA LYS A 95 -9.16 -9.96 7.54
C LYS A 95 -10.43 -9.44 6.85
N THR A 96 -11.41 -9.07 7.67
CA THR A 96 -12.59 -8.35 7.20
C THR A 96 -12.52 -6.89 7.65
N PHE A 97 -12.64 -5.97 6.69
CA PHE A 97 -12.74 -4.53 6.92
C PHE A 97 -14.21 -4.08 6.88
N HIS A 98 -14.60 -3.25 7.83
CA HIS A 98 -15.93 -2.66 7.93
C HIS A 98 -15.84 -1.14 7.85
N PHE A 99 -16.49 -0.57 6.85
CA PHE A 99 -16.54 0.88 6.63
C PHE A 99 -17.91 1.44 6.97
N THR A 100 -18.06 2.77 6.93
CA THR A 100 -19.37 3.41 7.19
C THR A 100 -20.37 3.10 6.07
N ASP A 101 -19.91 3.13 4.82
CA ASP A 101 -20.72 2.94 3.63
C ASP A 101 -19.90 2.34 2.47
N PHE A 102 -20.56 2.17 1.32
CA PHE A 102 -19.90 1.70 0.10
C PHE A 102 -18.85 2.67 -0.45
N ASN A 103 -19.02 3.98 -0.28
CA ASN A 103 -18.09 4.96 -0.83
C ASN A 103 -16.71 4.86 -0.14
N GLN A 104 -16.70 4.70 1.18
CA GLN A 104 -15.48 4.46 1.95
C GLN A 104 -14.84 3.11 1.60
N ALA A 105 -15.65 2.05 1.49
CA ALA A 105 -15.14 0.74 1.08
C ALA A 105 -14.48 0.77 -0.30
N TRP A 106 -15.13 1.42 -1.27
CA TRP A 106 -14.59 1.56 -2.63
C TRP A 106 -13.35 2.46 -2.66
N SER A 107 -13.30 3.50 -1.84
CA SER A 107 -12.13 4.37 -1.70
C SER A 107 -10.91 3.61 -1.16
N PHE A 108 -11.13 2.73 -0.17
CA PHE A 108 -10.11 1.81 0.32
C PHE A 108 -9.63 0.87 -0.80
N MET A 109 -10.56 0.18 -1.46
CA MET A 109 -10.25 -0.77 -2.53
C MET A 109 -9.46 -0.10 -3.67
N SER A 110 -9.86 1.10 -4.09
CA SER A 110 -9.18 1.85 -5.16
C SER A 110 -7.72 2.16 -4.83
N ARG A 111 -7.42 2.52 -3.57
CA ARG A 111 -6.03 2.74 -3.12
C ARG A 111 -5.22 1.45 -3.10
N ILE A 112 -5.84 0.34 -2.67
CA ILE A 112 -5.20 -0.97 -2.68
C ILE A 112 -4.92 -1.48 -4.09
N ALA A 113 -5.83 -1.26 -5.04
CA ALA A 113 -5.62 -1.65 -6.43
C ALA A 113 -4.35 -0.99 -7.03
N LEU A 114 -4.15 0.31 -6.77
CA LEU A 114 -2.94 1.02 -7.21
C LEU A 114 -1.67 0.49 -6.53
N LEU A 115 -1.76 0.13 -5.26
CA LEU A 115 -0.66 -0.47 -4.53
C LEU A 115 -0.33 -1.88 -5.07
N ALA A 116 -1.35 -2.68 -5.36
CA ALA A 116 -1.22 -4.03 -5.89
C ALA A 116 -0.45 -4.03 -7.22
N GLU A 117 -0.82 -3.14 -8.14
CA GLU A 117 -0.10 -2.95 -9.41
C GLU A 117 1.36 -2.54 -9.19
N LYS A 118 1.62 -1.63 -8.23
CA LYS A 118 3.00 -1.21 -7.91
C LYS A 118 3.83 -2.35 -7.32
N MET A 119 3.21 -3.22 -6.53
CA MET A 119 3.87 -4.33 -5.85
C MET A 119 4.00 -5.59 -6.72
N ASP A 120 3.28 -5.64 -7.85
CA ASP A 120 3.04 -6.86 -8.61
C ASP A 120 2.63 -8.01 -7.67
N HIS A 121 1.58 -7.73 -6.90
CA HIS A 121 1.01 -8.60 -5.87
C HIS A 121 -0.46 -8.24 -5.66
N HIS A 122 -1.38 -9.14 -5.97
CA HIS A 122 -2.80 -8.85 -5.96
C HIS A 122 -3.53 -9.56 -4.81
N PRO A 123 -4.46 -8.88 -4.12
CA PRO A 123 -5.28 -9.52 -3.09
C PRO A 123 -6.39 -10.38 -3.70
N GLU A 124 -6.82 -11.38 -2.96
CA GLU A 124 -8.13 -12.00 -3.17
C GLU A 124 -9.13 -11.28 -2.25
N TRP A 125 -10.23 -10.79 -2.81
CA TRP A 125 -11.25 -10.13 -1.99
C TRP A 125 -12.69 -10.33 -2.45
N LEU A 126 -13.60 -10.15 -1.50
CA LEU A 126 -15.05 -10.05 -1.71
C LEU A 126 -15.53 -8.74 -1.11
N ASN A 127 -16.30 -7.96 -1.87
CA ASN A 127 -16.93 -6.75 -1.36
C ASN A 127 -18.46 -6.89 -1.38
N VAL A 128 -19.08 -6.60 -0.24
CA VAL A 128 -20.54 -6.49 -0.08
C VAL A 128 -20.83 -5.18 0.65
N TYR A 129 -21.24 -4.16 -0.10
CA TYR A 129 -21.52 -2.81 0.42
C TYR A 129 -20.31 -2.25 1.21
N ASN A 130 -20.45 -2.06 2.52
CA ASN A 130 -19.44 -1.50 3.41
C ASN A 130 -18.46 -2.55 3.97
N ARG A 131 -18.60 -3.82 3.59
CA ARG A 131 -17.75 -4.92 4.06
C ARG A 131 -16.80 -5.36 2.95
N VAL A 132 -15.52 -5.47 3.28
CA VAL A 132 -14.47 -5.98 2.38
C VAL A 132 -13.74 -7.12 3.08
N GLU A 133 -13.94 -8.34 2.59
CA GLU A 133 -13.28 -9.55 3.07
C GLU A 133 -12.02 -9.76 2.21
N VAL A 134 -10.85 -9.80 2.83
CA VAL A 134 -9.56 -9.88 2.15
C VAL A 134 -8.84 -11.16 2.56
N THR A 135 -8.28 -11.86 1.57
CA THR A 135 -7.34 -12.97 1.74
C THR A 135 -6.06 -12.67 0.97
N LEU A 136 -4.91 -12.86 1.61
CA LEU A 136 -3.58 -12.63 1.03
C LEU A 136 -2.77 -13.93 1.07
N THR A 137 -2.22 -14.28 -0.08
CA THR A 137 -1.26 -15.36 -0.25
C THR A 137 -0.40 -15.03 -1.46
N THR A 138 0.85 -15.50 -1.47
CA THR A 138 1.74 -15.37 -2.62
C THR A 138 1.72 -16.66 -3.40
N HIS A 139 1.09 -16.62 -4.58
CA HIS A 139 0.94 -17.80 -5.45
C HIS A 139 2.27 -18.40 -5.87
N ASP A 140 3.27 -17.57 -6.16
CA ASP A 140 4.57 -18.07 -6.57
C ASP A 140 5.11 -19.04 -5.54
N CYS A 141 5.07 -18.71 -4.24
CA CYS A 141 5.64 -19.55 -3.19
C CYS A 141 4.65 -20.47 -2.46
N ASP A 142 3.45 -20.64 -3.00
CA ASP A 142 2.37 -21.46 -2.42
C ASP A 142 2.15 -21.15 -0.92
N GLY A 143 2.17 -19.86 -0.56
CA GLY A 143 1.99 -19.46 0.82
C GLY A 143 2.21 -17.99 1.11
N VAL A 144 2.21 -17.67 2.41
CA VAL A 144 2.41 -16.29 2.87
C VAL A 144 3.87 -15.90 2.68
N SER A 145 4.11 -14.76 2.06
CA SER A 145 5.43 -14.14 1.93
C SER A 145 5.46 -12.75 2.56
N THR A 146 6.63 -12.10 2.52
CA THR A 146 6.77 -10.69 2.93
C THR A 146 5.89 -9.74 2.09
N LYS A 147 5.54 -10.10 0.84
CA LYS A 147 4.61 -9.31 0.01
C LYS A 147 3.24 -9.20 0.68
N ASP A 148 2.72 -10.31 1.19
CA ASP A 148 1.42 -10.36 1.89
C ASP A 148 1.43 -9.52 3.16
N VAL A 149 2.48 -9.65 3.98
CA VAL A 149 2.62 -8.88 5.23
C VAL A 149 2.73 -7.38 4.97
N ASN A 150 3.46 -6.99 3.92
CA ASN A 150 3.60 -5.59 3.54
C ASN A 150 2.29 -5.00 3.00
N MET A 151 1.56 -5.75 2.18
CA MET A 151 0.23 -5.35 1.71
C MET A 151 -0.75 -5.22 2.87
N ALA A 152 -0.79 -6.19 3.79
CA ALA A 152 -1.61 -6.15 5.00
C ALA A 152 -1.34 -4.90 5.84
N ARG A 153 -0.06 -4.54 6.02
CA ARG A 153 0.32 -3.30 6.74
C ARG A 153 -0.19 -2.05 6.05
N ALA A 154 -0.07 -1.97 4.72
CA ALA A 154 -0.58 -0.82 3.97
C ALA A 154 -2.12 -0.73 4.02
N MET A 155 -2.81 -1.88 4.01
CA MET A 155 -4.26 -1.96 4.21
C MET A 155 -4.67 -1.40 5.58
N GLU A 156 -3.96 -1.74 6.66
CA GLU A 156 -4.22 -1.13 7.98
C GLU A 156 -4.10 0.39 7.93
N THR A 157 -3.03 0.91 7.33
CA THR A 157 -2.83 2.37 7.22
C THR A 157 -3.98 3.03 6.47
N TYR A 158 -4.33 2.55 5.27
CA TYR A 158 -5.42 3.16 4.50
C TYR A 158 -6.79 2.99 5.14
N ALA A 159 -7.06 1.86 5.79
CA ALA A 159 -8.29 1.65 6.52
C ALA A 159 -8.38 2.62 7.71
N SER A 160 -7.28 2.80 8.46
CA SER A 160 -7.25 3.71 9.61
C SER A 160 -7.54 5.17 9.25
N ASP A 161 -7.21 5.61 8.02
CA ASP A 161 -7.54 6.95 7.53
C ASP A 161 -9.04 7.11 7.25
N LEU A 162 -9.74 6.02 6.90
CA LEU A 162 -11.11 6.02 6.40
C LEU A 162 -12.15 5.59 7.45
N MET A 163 -11.72 4.85 8.47
CA MET A 163 -12.59 4.37 9.54
C MET A 163 -12.96 5.52 10.51
N PRO A 164 -14.23 5.63 10.94
CA PRO A 164 -14.68 6.67 11.86
C PRO A 164 -13.93 6.58 13.20
N GLU A 165 -13.64 7.72 13.83
CA GLU A 165 -12.81 7.78 15.04
C GLU A 165 -13.26 6.85 16.17
N GLY A 166 -14.57 6.58 16.31
CA GLY A 166 -15.11 5.64 17.29
C GLY A 166 -14.79 4.16 17.06
N SER A 167 -14.13 3.82 15.94
CA SER A 167 -13.68 2.46 15.60
C SER A 167 -12.16 2.29 15.64
N LYS A 168 -11.41 3.38 15.86
CA LYS A 168 -9.97 3.33 16.12
C LYS A 168 -9.81 3.06 17.60
N SER A 169 -9.13 1.98 18.01
CA SER A 169 -8.77 1.87 19.44
C SER A 169 -7.94 3.08 19.84
N ASN A 170 -8.24 3.67 20.99
CA ASN A 170 -7.40 4.69 21.59
C ASN A 170 -6.07 4.05 22.04
N PHE A 171 -5.11 3.94 21.13
CA PHE A 171 -3.75 3.55 21.44
C PHE A 171 -2.80 4.72 21.16
N THR A 172 -2.34 5.37 22.23
CA THR A 172 -1.21 6.28 22.22
C THR A 172 0.04 5.49 22.64
N PRO A 173 1.09 5.38 21.79
CA PRO A 173 2.35 4.80 22.23
C PRO A 173 2.97 5.77 23.25
N THR A 174 2.95 5.42 24.53
CA THR A 174 3.76 6.12 25.52
C THR A 174 5.22 5.82 25.21
N ASN A 175 5.94 6.80 24.65
CA ASN A 175 7.39 6.78 24.62
C ASN A 175 7.90 6.94 26.06
N SER A 176 8.10 5.83 26.76
CA SER A 176 8.78 5.79 28.05
C SER A 176 10.29 5.66 27.83
N ASN A 177 10.92 6.72 27.34
CA ASN A 177 12.33 6.97 27.63
C ASN A 177 12.38 8.00 28.75
N THR A 178 12.30 7.49 29.98
CA THR A 178 12.73 8.19 31.19
C THR A 178 13.48 7.17 32.04
N VAL A 179 14.79 7.11 31.81
CA VAL A 179 15.83 6.79 32.81
C VAL A 179 16.91 7.84 32.63
#